data_AF-A0A015M3S9-F1
#
_entry.id   AF-A0A015M3S9-F1
#
_cell.length_a   1.000
_cell.length_b   1.000
_cell.length_c   1.000
_cell.angle_alpha   90.00
_cell.angle_beta   90.00
_cell.angle_gamma   90.00
#
_symmetry.space_group_name_H-M   'P 1'
#
loop_
_entity.id
_entity.type
_entity.pdbx_description
1 polymer ?
#
loop_
_entity_poly.entity_id
_entity_poly.type
_entity_poly.pdbx_seq_one_letter_code
_entity_poly.pdbx_strand_id
1 'polypeptide(L)'
;MAASRDELRADLRALMNTMYNHDIGADWNNLALPPVTLTGLQGEVQANTNAIGNLNANRGAIVEIPVFYGTSGEDPEEWADKFEETFTANGLGNDDA
;
A
#
# COMPACT_ATOMS: atom_id res chain seq x y z
N MET A 1 -6.13 42.14 -37.59
CA MET A 1 -6.72 42.47 -36.28
C MET A 1 -6.00 41.60 -35.25
N ALA A 2 -5.50 42.20 -34.16
CA ALA A 2 -4.95 41.42 -33.06
C ALA A 2 -6.12 40.93 -32.19
N ALA A 3 -6.01 39.72 -31.65
CA ALA A 3 -6.98 39.23 -30.67
C ALA A 3 -6.94 40.14 -29.43
N SER A 4 -8.11 40.45 -28.90
CA SER A 4 -8.24 41.12 -27.62
C SER A 4 -7.79 40.20 -26.48
N ARG A 5 -7.44 40.80 -25.35
CA ARG A 5 -7.05 40.05 -24.14
C ARG A 5 -8.16 39.13 -23.65
N ASP A 6 -9.42 39.50 -23.87
CA ASP A 6 -10.58 38.72 -23.43
C ASP A 6 -10.81 37.51 -24.33
N GLU A 7 -10.62 37.66 -25.65
CA GLU A 7 -10.62 36.53 -26.60
C GLU A 7 -9.52 35.52 -26.25
N LEU A 8 -8.30 35.99 -25.99
CA LEU A 8 -7.19 35.12 -25.60
C LEU A 8 -7.48 34.34 -24.29
N ARG A 9 -8.11 34.99 -23.31
CA ARG A 9 -8.50 34.36 -22.04
C ARG A 9 -9.59 33.30 -22.25
N ALA A 10 -10.56 33.58 -23.12
CA ALA A 10 -11.62 32.64 -23.45
C ALA A 10 -11.07 31.39 -24.13
N ASP A 11 -10.17 31.56 -25.11
CA ASP A 11 -9.56 30.45 -25.84
C ASP A 11 -8.70 29.56 -24.93
N LEU A 12 -7.90 30.16 -24.05
CA LEU A 12 -7.07 29.41 -23.10
C LEU A 12 -7.91 28.67 -22.05
N ARG A 13 -9.02 29.27 -21.59
CA ARG A 13 -9.97 28.60 -20.69
C ARG A 13 -10.63 27.40 -21.38
N ALA A 14 -11.04 27.56 -22.64
CA ALA A 14 -11.60 26.47 -23.43
C ALA A 14 -10.58 25.33 -23.64
N LEU A 15 -9.34 25.66 -23.98
CA LEU A 15 -8.25 24.69 -24.14
C LEU A 15 -8.01 23.88 -22.86
N MET A 16 -7.93 24.52 -21.69
CA MET A 16 -7.74 23.82 -20.41
C MET A 16 -8.91 22.90 -20.08
N ASN A 17 -10.13 23.34 -20.35
CA ASN A 17 -11.32 22.52 -20.16
C ASN A 17 -11.31 21.31 -21.11
N THR A 18 -10.93 21.47 -22.37
CA THR A 18 -10.82 20.35 -23.31
C THR A 18 -9.73 19.35 -22.93
N MET A 19 -8.54 19.82 -22.51
CA MET A 19 -7.41 18.91 -22.21
C MET A 19 -7.55 18.21 -20.87
N TYR A 20 -8.07 18.90 -19.85
CA TYR A 20 -8.04 18.44 -18.47
C TYR A 20 -9.42 18.29 -17.84
N ASN A 21 -10.50 18.54 -18.59
CA ASN A 21 -11.87 18.62 -18.08
C ASN A 21 -11.96 19.56 -16.87
N HIS A 22 -11.14 20.62 -16.88
CA HIS A 22 -10.99 21.57 -15.78
C HIS A 22 -11.21 22.99 -16.27
N ASP A 23 -12.17 23.65 -15.65
CA ASP A 23 -12.46 25.06 -15.87
C ASP A 23 -11.64 25.94 -14.92
N ILE A 24 -10.67 26.67 -15.49
CA ILE A 24 -9.80 27.60 -14.75
C ILE A 24 -10.47 28.92 -14.36
N GLY A 25 -11.71 29.19 -14.81
CA GLY A 25 -12.48 30.38 -14.45
C GLY A 25 -11.96 31.69 -15.03
N ALA A 26 -12.52 32.81 -14.56
CA ALA A 26 -12.19 34.16 -15.02
C ALA A 26 -11.12 34.87 -14.16
N ASP A 27 -10.93 34.43 -12.91
CA ASP A 27 -9.91 34.98 -12.00
C ASP A 27 -8.67 34.10 -11.99
N TRP A 28 -7.73 34.44 -12.87
CA TRP A 28 -6.50 33.68 -13.05
C TRP A 28 -5.47 33.90 -11.93
N ASN A 29 -5.69 34.90 -11.06
CA ASN A 29 -4.84 35.10 -9.88
C ASN A 29 -5.23 34.18 -8.72
N ASN A 30 -6.40 33.54 -8.81
CA ASN A 30 -6.95 32.69 -7.76
C ASN A 30 -7.55 31.41 -8.36
N LEU A 31 -6.70 30.61 -9.01
CA LEU A 31 -7.09 29.37 -9.66
C LEU A 31 -7.60 28.34 -8.63
N ALA A 32 -8.84 27.91 -8.77
CA ALA A 32 -9.38 26.78 -8.03
C ALA A 32 -8.93 25.47 -8.70
N LEU A 33 -7.81 24.92 -8.23
CA LEU A 33 -7.31 23.62 -8.70
C LEU A 33 -8.26 22.50 -8.27
N PRO A 34 -8.59 21.55 -9.16
CA PRO A 34 -9.41 20.42 -8.80
C PRO A 34 -8.59 19.51 -7.86
N PRO A 35 -9.23 18.82 -6.91
CA PRO A 35 -8.54 17.83 -6.11
C PRO A 35 -7.96 16.74 -7.02
N VAL A 36 -6.70 16.37 -6.77
CA VAL A 36 -6.07 15.23 -7.44
C VAL A 36 -6.66 13.96 -6.83
N THR A 37 -7.54 13.31 -7.57
CA THR A 37 -8.05 11.98 -7.22
C THR A 37 -7.13 10.94 -7.83
N LEU A 38 -6.40 10.19 -7.00
CA LEU A 38 -5.58 9.05 -7.44
C LEU A 38 -6.47 7.84 -7.79
N THR A 39 -7.32 7.99 -8.80
CA THR A 39 -8.22 6.94 -9.29
C THR A 39 -7.41 5.79 -9.88
N GLY A 40 -7.64 4.57 -9.40
CA GLY A 40 -6.94 3.36 -9.84
C GLY A 40 -5.93 2.82 -8.83
N LEU A 41 -5.49 3.63 -7.85
CA LEU A 41 -4.56 3.20 -6.80
C LEU A 41 -5.26 2.81 -5.49
N GLN A 42 -6.57 3.05 -5.36
CA GLN A 42 -7.29 2.74 -4.12
C GLN A 42 -7.20 1.26 -3.74
N GLY A 43 -7.27 0.36 -4.73
CA GLY A 43 -7.14 -1.09 -4.50
C GLY A 43 -5.75 -1.47 -4.01
N GLU A 44 -4.69 -0.92 -4.63
CA GLU A 44 -3.30 -1.16 -4.22
C GLU A 44 -2.99 -0.61 -2.84
N VAL A 45 -3.45 0.62 -2.54
CA VAL A 45 -3.30 1.24 -1.21
C VAL A 45 -4.02 0.43 -0.15
N GLN A 46 -5.23 -0.07 -0.44
CA GLN A 46 -5.96 -0.92 0.50
C GLN A 46 -5.25 -2.26 0.72
N ALA A 47 -4.76 -2.90 -0.35
CA ALA A 47 -4.01 -4.16 -0.26
C ALA A 47 -2.74 -4.01 0.59
N ASN A 48 -1.96 -2.95 0.35
CA ASN A 48 -0.76 -2.66 1.14
C ASN A 48 -1.08 -2.36 2.60
N THR A 49 -2.15 -1.60 2.86
CA THR A 49 -2.61 -1.31 4.22
C THR A 49 -2.96 -2.59 4.96
N ASN A 50 -3.66 -3.52 4.30
CA ASN A 50 -3.99 -4.82 4.88
C ASN A 50 -2.74 -5.66 5.15
N ALA A 51 -1.80 -5.72 4.20
CA ALA A 51 -0.55 -6.47 4.36
C ALA A 51 0.29 -5.95 5.55
N ILE A 52 0.44 -4.63 5.67
CA ILE A 52 1.14 -3.99 6.79
C ILE A 52 0.39 -4.25 8.11
N GLY A 53 -0.94 -4.19 8.10
CA GLY A 53 -1.77 -4.54 9.25
C GLY A 53 -1.49 -5.96 9.75
N ASN A 54 -1.45 -6.93 8.83
CA ASN A 54 -1.15 -8.32 9.14
C ASN A 54 0.27 -8.50 9.69
N LEU A 55 1.28 -7.85 9.07
CA LEU A 55 2.65 -7.88 9.56
C LEU A 55 2.77 -7.30 10.97
N ASN A 56 2.05 -6.21 11.26
CA ASN A 56 2.04 -5.60 12.59
C ASN A 56 1.32 -6.46 13.62
N ALA A 57 0.18 -7.07 13.26
CA ALA A 57 -0.54 -8.00 14.13
C ALA A 57 0.32 -9.22 14.49
N ASN A 58 1.16 -9.67 13.57
CA ASN A 58 2.00 -10.87 13.73
C ASN A 58 3.44 -10.54 14.15
N ARG A 59 3.78 -9.28 14.42
CA ARG A 59 5.16 -8.82 14.70
C ARG A 59 5.80 -9.45 15.95
N GLY A 60 4.98 -10.06 16.82
CA GLY A 60 5.44 -10.85 17.98
C GLY A 60 5.00 -12.31 17.96
N ALA A 61 4.33 -12.76 16.89
CA ALA A 61 3.86 -14.14 16.74
C ALA A 61 4.90 -15.04 16.06
N ILE A 62 5.95 -14.48 15.45
CA ILE A 62 7.04 -15.27 14.84
C ILE A 62 8.10 -15.56 15.90
N VAL A 63 7.97 -16.70 16.55
CA VAL A 63 9.03 -17.33 17.34
C VAL A 63 9.97 -18.07 16.38
N GLU A 64 11.28 -17.89 16.58
CA GLU A 64 12.30 -18.58 15.78
C GLU A 64 12.20 -20.09 16.00
N ILE A 65 12.02 -20.85 14.92
CA ILE A 65 11.99 -22.31 14.98
C ILE A 65 13.40 -22.80 15.37
N PRO A 66 13.54 -23.62 16.42
CA PRO A 66 14.85 -24.11 16.85
C PRO A 66 15.51 -24.97 15.78
N VAL A 67 16.81 -24.79 15.55
CA VAL A 67 17.60 -25.62 14.64
C VAL A 67 18.08 -26.87 15.38
N PHE A 68 18.07 -28.04 14.70
CA PHE A 68 18.62 -29.30 15.21
C PHE A 68 19.85 -29.71 14.39
N TYR A 69 20.99 -29.89 15.04
CA TYR A 69 22.25 -30.27 14.37
C TYR A 69 22.60 -31.75 14.51
N GLY A 70 21.85 -32.52 15.31
CA GLY A 70 22.07 -33.96 15.52
C GLY A 70 23.37 -34.30 16.24
N THR A 71 23.90 -33.36 17.02
CA THR A 71 25.13 -33.54 17.81
C THR A 71 24.85 -34.32 19.09
N SER A 72 25.87 -34.97 19.65
CA SER A 72 25.73 -35.80 20.86
C SER A 72 25.29 -35.06 22.13
N GLY A 73 25.25 -33.72 22.09
CA GLY A 73 24.78 -32.88 23.19
C GLY A 73 23.37 -32.33 23.00
N GLU A 74 22.72 -32.60 21.87
CA GLU A 74 21.34 -32.20 21.61
C GLU A 74 20.40 -33.34 21.98
N ASP A 75 19.36 -33.01 22.75
CA ASP A 75 18.29 -33.93 23.08
C ASP A 75 17.20 -33.83 22.00
N PRO A 76 16.94 -34.92 21.23
CA PRO A 76 15.89 -34.93 20.22
C PRO A 76 14.49 -34.68 20.80
N GLU A 77 14.21 -35.11 22.04
CA GLU A 77 12.91 -34.90 22.67
C GLU A 77 12.74 -33.43 23.04
N GLU A 78 13.75 -32.81 23.66
CA GLU A 78 13.74 -31.38 23.99
C GLU A 78 13.61 -30.50 22.74
N TRP A 79 14.26 -30.89 21.64
CA TRP A 79 14.12 -30.18 20.37
C TRP A 79 12.70 -30.30 19.79
N ALA A 80 12.11 -31.51 19.81
CA ALA A 80 10.77 -31.74 19.29
C ALA A 80 9.71 -30.91 20.05
N ASP A 81 9.81 -30.86 21.38
CA ASP A 81 8.92 -30.07 22.23
C ASP A 81 9.01 -28.57 21.89
N LYS A 82 10.24 -28.04 21.75
CA LYS A 82 10.45 -26.63 21.36
C LYS A 82 10.00 -26.34 19.93
N PHE A 83 10.18 -27.30 19.01
CA PHE A 83 9.67 -27.17 17.66
C PHE A 83 8.14 -27.05 17.66
N GLU A 84 7.43 -27.93 18.37
CA GLU A 84 5.96 -27.91 18.43
C GLU A 84 5.43 -26.63 19.08
N GLU A 85 6.09 -26.14 20.14
CA GLU A 85 5.75 -24.86 20.79
C GLU A 85 5.88 -23.69 19.81
N THR A 86 7.03 -23.57 19.12
CA THR A 86 7.29 -22.48 18.17
C THR A 86 6.44 -22.59 16.89
N PHE A 87 6.20 -23.80 16.38
CA PHE A 87 5.35 -24.06 15.23
C PHE A 87 3.89 -23.63 15.51
N THR A 88 3.37 -24.01 16.67
CA THR A 88 2.03 -23.62 17.14
C THR A 88 1.94 -22.12 17.39
N ALA A 89 2.94 -21.53 18.05
CA ALA A 89 2.99 -20.10 18.32
C ALA A 89 2.99 -19.26 17.02
N ASN A 90 3.64 -19.77 15.97
CA ASN A 90 3.69 -19.17 14.64
C ASN A 90 2.39 -19.33 13.84
N GLY A 91 1.41 -20.11 14.34
CA GLY A 91 0.17 -20.40 13.63
C GLY A 91 0.39 -21.14 12.31
N LEU A 92 1.48 -21.90 12.19
CA LEU A 92 1.76 -22.74 11.03
C LEU A 92 0.77 -23.91 11.07
N GLY A 93 -0.02 -24.07 10.02
CA GLY A 93 -0.96 -25.19 9.90
C GLY A 93 -0.24 -26.47 9.51
N ASN A 94 -0.74 -27.62 9.95
CA ASN A 94 -0.37 -28.89 9.34
C ASN A 94 -1.01 -28.94 7.95
N ASP A 95 -0.19 -28.95 6.90
CA ASP A 95 -0.63 -29.14 5.50
C ASP A 95 -1.00 -30.62 5.20
N ASP A 96 -1.70 -31.28 6.13
CA ASP A 96 -2.18 -32.67 5.97
C ASP A 96 -3.52 -32.73 5.23
N ALA A 97 -3.65 -31.98 4.12
CA ALA A 97 -4.85 -31.98 3.25
C ALA A 97 -4.62 -32.71 1.92
#